data_AF-A0A358N7F9-F1
#
_entry.id   AF-A0A358N7F9-F1
#
_cell.length_a   1.000
_cell.length_b   1.000
_cell.length_c   1.000
_cell.angle_alpha   90.00
_cell.angle_beta   90.00
_cell.angle_gamma   90.00
#
_symmetry.space_group_name_H-M   'P 1'
#
loop_
_entity.id
_entity.type
_entity.pdbx_description
1 polymer ?
#
loop_
_entity_poly.entity_id
_entity_poly.type
_entity_poly.pdbx_seq_one_letter_code
_entity_poly.pdbx_strand_id
1 'polypeptide(L)'
;MGWLPWARFNLHRNPFGELTPDERAELAVVEVDYLIEMLGDPRQAVQFIGECGRGKTTRMLKLRSHLPESSYTYIPEHLPCPPILSGNPILVDEAQRLSRSARRCVLRSRCSLVFATHNDLSKSLRKHGYRVHTEHIGESNGPELVCELLNRRIEASRLQSGVIPVISIEDAELLVAEFGNDIRGIENRLYLQFQKNLEVGFDGEM
;
A
#
# COMPACT_ATOMS: atom_id res chain seq x y z
N MET A 1 32.22 13.34 -5.75
CA MET A 1 30.83 13.24 -6.23
C MET A 1 30.53 11.77 -6.42
N GLY A 2 29.55 11.24 -5.70
CA GLY A 2 29.17 9.82 -5.80
C GLY A 2 28.53 9.52 -7.16
N TRP A 3 28.77 8.32 -7.67
CA TRP A 3 28.12 7.82 -8.87
C TRP A 3 26.59 7.82 -8.70
N LEU A 4 25.89 8.50 -9.60
CA LEU A 4 24.42 8.58 -9.64
C LEU A 4 23.93 7.81 -10.88
N PRO A 5 23.70 6.49 -10.78
CA PRO A 5 23.39 5.65 -11.94
C PRO A 5 22.15 6.13 -12.73
N TRP A 6 21.23 6.80 -12.05
CA TRP A 6 19.95 7.23 -12.61
C TRP A 6 19.94 8.68 -13.14
N ALA A 7 21.05 9.41 -13.00
CA ALA A 7 21.11 10.84 -13.37
C ALA A 7 20.82 11.10 -14.85
N ARG A 8 21.13 10.14 -15.74
CA ARG A 8 20.80 10.23 -17.18
C ARG A 8 19.29 10.29 -17.47
N PHE A 9 18.45 9.81 -16.54
CA PHE A 9 16.99 9.95 -16.59
C PHE A 9 16.49 11.12 -15.73
N ASN A 10 17.40 11.93 -15.19
CA ASN A 10 17.10 12.97 -14.21
C ASN A 10 16.39 12.43 -12.94
N LEU A 11 16.78 11.22 -12.51
CA LEU A 11 16.28 10.58 -11.31
C LEU A 11 17.40 10.34 -10.29
N HIS A 12 17.08 10.36 -9.00
CA HIS A 12 18.04 10.11 -7.91
C HIS A 12 18.02 8.65 -7.42
N ARG A 13 17.01 7.86 -7.81
CA ARG A 13 16.85 6.43 -7.51
C ARG A 13 16.00 5.71 -8.57
N ASN A 14 15.90 4.38 -8.48
CA ASN A 14 14.89 3.63 -9.21
C ASN A 14 13.49 3.93 -8.63
N PRO A 15 12.54 4.48 -9.41
CA PRO A 15 11.23 4.89 -8.89
C PRO A 15 10.33 3.72 -8.46
N PHE A 16 10.64 2.51 -8.92
CA PHE A 16 9.88 1.29 -8.61
C PHE A 16 10.55 0.44 -7.52
N GLY A 17 11.58 0.96 -6.85
CA GLY A 17 12.20 0.32 -5.69
C GLY A 17 11.31 0.30 -4.45
N GLU A 18 11.79 -0.30 -3.37
CA GLU A 18 11.05 -0.35 -2.11
C GLU A 18 10.89 1.07 -1.53
N LEU A 19 9.66 1.40 -1.15
CA LEU A 19 9.31 2.65 -0.48
C LEU A 19 9.23 2.43 1.03
N THR A 20 9.67 3.42 1.80
CA THR A 20 9.41 3.47 3.25
C THR A 20 7.90 3.56 3.53
N PRO A 21 7.44 3.22 4.75
CA PRO A 21 6.03 3.34 5.09
C PRO A 21 5.45 4.75 4.90
N ASP A 22 6.24 5.79 5.20
CA ASP A 22 5.81 7.19 5.08
C ASP A 22 5.69 7.59 3.61
N GLU A 23 6.68 7.24 2.78
CA GLU A 23 6.61 7.46 1.33
C GLU A 23 5.43 6.71 0.69
N ARG A 24 5.13 5.49 1.14
CA ARG A 24 3.95 4.74 0.67
C ARG A 24 2.66 5.48 0.99
N ALA A 25 2.54 6.10 2.17
CA ALA A 25 1.37 6.89 2.53
C ALA A 25 1.30 8.21 1.74
N GLU A 26 2.42 8.88 1.54
CA GLU A 26 2.49 10.13 0.78
C GLU A 26 2.09 9.94 -0.68
N LEU A 27 2.63 8.90 -1.32
CA LEU A 27 2.43 8.60 -2.74
C LEU A 27 1.16 7.79 -3.03
N ALA A 28 0.39 7.43 -2.02
CA ALA A 28 -0.84 6.68 -2.20
C ALA A 28 -1.90 7.50 -2.97
N VAL A 29 -2.40 6.94 -4.07
CA VAL A 29 -3.54 7.46 -4.83
C VAL A 29 -4.81 6.77 -4.32
N VAL A 30 -5.28 7.18 -3.14
CA VAL A 30 -6.50 6.64 -2.50
C VAL A 30 -7.18 7.72 -1.67
N GLU A 31 -8.50 7.78 -1.76
CA GLU A 31 -9.35 8.63 -0.93
C GLU A 31 -9.69 7.90 0.37
N VAL A 32 -9.39 8.51 1.52
CA VAL A 32 -9.62 7.90 2.85
C VAL A 32 -10.37 8.81 3.83
N ASP A 33 -10.72 10.04 3.43
CA ASP A 33 -11.29 11.04 4.34
C ASP A 33 -12.61 10.59 4.96
N TYR A 34 -13.49 9.97 4.17
CA TYR A 34 -14.75 9.42 4.67
C TYR A 34 -14.54 8.28 5.69
N LEU A 35 -13.43 7.53 5.58
CA LEU A 35 -13.07 6.51 6.56
C LEU A 35 -12.56 7.13 7.85
N ILE A 36 -11.79 8.22 7.76
CA ILE A 36 -11.30 8.97 8.92
C ILE A 36 -12.49 9.49 9.73
N GLU A 37 -13.48 10.11 9.06
CA GLU A 37 -14.72 10.57 9.71
C GLU A 37 -15.46 9.41 10.39
N MET A 38 -15.61 8.28 9.68
CA MET A 38 -16.25 7.10 10.24
C MET A 38 -15.51 6.57 11.47
N LEU A 39 -14.18 6.53 11.46
CA LEU A 39 -13.36 5.99 12.55
C LEU A 39 -13.37 6.88 13.80
N GLY A 40 -13.86 8.13 13.71
CA GLY A 40 -14.06 9.02 14.85
C GLY A 40 -15.12 8.54 15.85
N ASP A 41 -16.09 7.74 15.39
CA ASP A 41 -17.09 7.12 16.26
C ASP A 41 -16.55 5.84 16.91
N PRO A 42 -16.86 5.56 18.20
CA PRO A 42 -16.42 4.33 18.85
C PRO A 42 -17.09 3.08 18.23
N ARG A 43 -16.37 1.95 18.26
CA ARG A 43 -16.83 0.64 17.75
C ARG A 43 -17.19 0.62 16.27
N GLN A 44 -16.50 1.44 15.49
CA GLN A 44 -16.51 1.32 14.04
C GLN A 44 -15.41 0.35 13.61
N ALA A 45 -15.67 -0.45 12.58
CA ALA A 45 -14.70 -1.36 12.02
C ALA A 45 -14.68 -1.22 10.50
N VAL A 46 -13.54 -0.80 9.97
CA VAL A 46 -13.26 -0.79 8.54
C VAL A 46 -12.50 -2.06 8.20
N GLN A 47 -12.89 -2.75 7.13
CA GLN A 47 -12.07 -3.83 6.59
C GLN A 47 -11.79 -3.63 5.10
N PHE A 48 -10.53 -3.78 4.73
CA PHE A 48 -10.06 -3.87 3.36
C PHE A 48 -9.88 -5.35 3.01
N ILE A 49 -10.70 -5.86 2.09
CA ILE A 49 -10.66 -7.26 1.65
C ILE A 49 -10.08 -7.31 0.23
N GLY A 50 -9.07 -8.13 0.00
CA GLY A 50 -8.53 -8.34 -1.35
C GLY A 50 -7.26 -9.17 -1.32
N GLU A 51 -6.85 -9.69 -2.48
CA GLU A 51 -5.62 -10.48 -2.60
C GLU A 51 -4.35 -9.65 -2.36
N CYS A 52 -3.20 -10.33 -2.33
CA CYS A 52 -1.90 -9.69 -2.20
C CYS A 52 -1.65 -8.72 -3.37
N GLY A 53 -0.83 -7.69 -3.14
CA GLY A 53 -0.42 -6.76 -4.21
C GLY A 53 -1.44 -5.69 -4.62
N ARG A 54 -2.68 -5.72 -4.12
CA ARG A 54 -3.76 -4.80 -4.57
C ARG A 54 -3.85 -3.44 -3.84
N GLY A 55 -2.98 -3.17 -2.86
CA GLY A 55 -2.92 -1.87 -2.18
C GLY A 55 -3.68 -1.76 -0.84
N LYS A 56 -3.96 -2.87 -0.15
CA LYS A 56 -4.55 -2.85 1.20
C LYS A 56 -3.63 -2.16 2.22
N THR A 57 -2.37 -2.59 2.28
CA THR A 57 -1.34 -2.00 3.16
C THR A 57 -1.16 -0.52 2.89
N THR A 58 -1.18 -0.09 1.62
CA THR A 58 -1.08 1.32 1.24
C THR A 58 -2.21 2.16 1.84
N ARG A 59 -3.48 1.69 1.76
CA ARG A 59 -4.63 2.35 2.42
C ARG A 59 -4.48 2.41 3.94
N MET A 60 -4.00 1.33 4.55
CA MET A 60 -3.73 1.28 6.00
C MET A 60 -2.70 2.33 6.42
N LEU A 61 -1.61 2.48 5.66
CA LEU A 61 -0.57 3.46 5.93
C LEU A 61 -1.07 4.89 5.68
N LYS A 62 -1.88 5.11 4.65
CA LYS A 62 -2.55 6.41 4.41
C LYS A 62 -3.48 6.79 5.56
N LEU A 63 -4.28 5.86 6.08
CA LEU A 63 -5.10 6.12 7.26
C LEU A 63 -4.25 6.47 8.48
N ARG A 64 -3.21 5.68 8.73
CA ARG A 64 -2.29 5.91 9.86
C ARG A 64 -1.65 7.30 9.81
N SER A 65 -1.27 7.79 8.63
CA SER A 65 -0.63 9.12 8.49
C SER A 65 -1.56 10.27 8.88
N HIS A 66 -2.88 10.07 8.86
CA HIS A 66 -3.88 11.07 9.26
C HIS A 66 -4.43 10.84 10.68
N LEU A 67 -4.13 9.69 11.28
CA LEU A 67 -4.64 9.27 12.60
C LEU A 67 -3.46 9.03 13.55
N PRO A 68 -2.88 10.08 14.17
CA PRO A 68 -1.65 9.96 14.95
C PRO A 68 -1.79 9.07 16.19
N GLU A 69 -3.00 8.97 16.76
CA GLU A 69 -3.32 8.10 17.91
C GLU A 69 -3.56 6.64 17.51
N SER A 70 -3.50 6.33 16.22
CA SER A 70 -3.70 4.97 15.72
C SER A 70 -2.47 4.09 15.99
N SER A 71 -2.70 2.79 16.12
CA SER A 71 -1.63 1.81 16.15
C SER A 71 -1.65 0.96 14.89
N TYR A 72 -0.50 0.58 14.36
CA TYR A 72 -0.39 -0.30 13.20
C TYR A 72 0.44 -1.53 13.55
N THR A 73 -0.11 -2.71 13.26
CA THR A 73 0.58 -4.00 13.44
C THR A 73 0.44 -4.85 12.18
N TYR A 74 1.56 -5.26 11.59
CA TYR A 74 1.61 -6.25 10.51
C TYR A 74 1.75 -7.66 11.09
N ILE A 75 0.91 -8.61 10.65
CA ILE A 75 1.00 -10.01 11.07
C ILE A 75 1.78 -10.84 10.03
N PRO A 76 3.03 -11.24 10.34
CA PRO A 76 3.87 -11.99 9.40
C PRO A 76 3.31 -13.39 9.10
N GLU A 77 3.76 -13.94 7.98
CA GLU A 77 3.50 -15.32 7.62
C GLU A 77 4.44 -16.27 8.35
N HIS A 78 3.92 -17.40 8.83
CA HIS A 78 4.66 -18.47 9.52
C HIS A 78 5.44 -18.09 10.80
N LEU A 79 5.41 -16.83 11.22
CA LEU A 79 6.02 -16.36 12.47
C LEU A 79 4.96 -16.19 13.57
N PRO A 80 5.36 -16.20 14.85
CA PRO A 80 4.45 -15.91 15.95
C PRO A 80 3.74 -14.57 15.76
N CYS A 81 2.45 -14.51 16.13
CA CYS A 81 1.70 -13.26 16.13
C CYS A 81 2.39 -12.25 17.07
N PRO A 82 2.81 -11.07 16.57
CA PRO A 82 3.40 -10.05 17.41
C PRO A 82 2.38 -9.50 18.42
N PRO A 83 2.84 -8.83 19.49
CA PRO A 83 1.96 -8.07 20.36
C PRO A 83 1.17 -7.04 19.56
N ILE A 84 -0.14 -6.98 19.78
CA ILE A 84 -0.97 -5.96 19.13
C ILE A 84 -0.86 -4.67 19.96
N LEU A 85 -0.38 -3.62 19.31
CA LEU A 85 -0.22 -2.32 19.94
C LEU A 85 -1.57 -1.66 20.23
N SER A 86 -1.71 -1.03 21.39
CA SER A 86 -2.87 -0.20 21.70
C SER A 86 -2.84 1.09 20.90
N GLY A 87 -4.02 1.54 20.46
CA GLY A 87 -4.23 2.77 19.70
C GLY A 87 -5.71 2.98 19.44
N ASN A 88 -6.08 4.13 18.88
CA ASN A 88 -7.44 4.39 18.46
C ASN A 88 -7.45 5.18 17.14
N PRO A 89 -7.77 4.53 15.99
CA PRO A 89 -8.12 3.12 15.84
C PRO A 89 -6.92 2.14 15.95
N ILE A 90 -7.22 0.86 16.13
CA ILE A 90 -6.24 -0.24 16.03
C ILE A 90 -6.24 -0.77 14.60
N LEU A 91 -5.13 -0.62 13.88
CA LEU A 91 -4.91 -1.10 12.52
C LEU A 91 -4.15 -2.44 12.57
N VAL A 92 -4.72 -3.49 11.99
CA VAL A 92 -4.06 -4.79 11.83
C VAL A 92 -4.01 -5.19 10.37
N ASP A 93 -2.81 -5.36 9.84
CA ASP A 93 -2.57 -5.88 8.49
C ASP A 93 -2.40 -7.41 8.53
N GLU A 94 -2.87 -8.08 7.49
CA GLU A 94 -3.02 -9.54 7.45
C GLU A 94 -3.86 -10.11 8.61
N ALA A 95 -4.96 -9.42 8.96
CA ALA A 95 -5.79 -9.70 10.14
C ALA A 95 -6.42 -11.10 10.18
N GLN A 96 -6.54 -11.79 9.04
CA GLN A 96 -6.95 -13.20 9.00
C GLN A 96 -5.99 -14.11 9.79
N ARG A 97 -4.72 -13.69 9.94
CA ARG A 97 -3.66 -14.43 10.64
C ARG A 97 -3.62 -14.18 12.15
N LEU A 98 -4.45 -13.27 12.68
CA LEU A 98 -4.55 -13.03 14.11
C LEU A 98 -4.80 -14.33 14.89
N SER A 99 -3.99 -14.57 15.92
CA SER A 99 -4.22 -15.68 16.85
C SER A 99 -5.55 -15.51 17.59
N ARG A 100 -6.10 -16.61 18.12
CA ARG A 100 -7.40 -16.57 18.84
C ARG A 100 -7.37 -15.64 20.05
N SER A 101 -6.25 -15.60 20.78
CA SER A 101 -6.05 -14.73 21.94
C SER A 101 -5.92 -13.26 21.51
N ALA A 102 -5.08 -12.97 20.50
CA ALA A 102 -4.90 -11.62 19.97
C ALA A 102 -6.21 -11.05 19.42
N ARG A 103 -6.94 -11.83 18.61
CA ARG A 103 -8.25 -11.43 18.08
C ARG A 103 -9.23 -11.10 19.20
N ARG A 104 -9.29 -11.91 20.26
CA ARG A 104 -10.16 -11.63 21.42
C ARG A 104 -9.74 -10.36 22.15
N CYS A 105 -8.44 -10.11 22.30
CA CYS A 105 -7.91 -8.90 22.91
C CYS A 105 -8.34 -7.65 22.13
N VAL A 106 -8.07 -7.63 20.81
CA VAL A 106 -8.43 -6.52 19.91
C VAL A 106 -9.93 -6.25 19.93
N LEU A 107 -10.76 -7.28 19.78
CA LEU A 107 -12.22 -7.12 19.76
C LEU A 107 -12.80 -6.60 21.09
N ARG A 108 -12.11 -6.82 22.22
CA ARG A 108 -12.53 -6.34 23.54
C ARG A 108 -12.10 -4.90 23.84
N SER A 109 -11.21 -4.30 23.04
CA SER A 109 -10.70 -2.94 23.25
C SER A 109 -11.79 -1.87 23.23
N ARG A 110 -12.86 -2.08 22.45
CA ARG A 110 -13.93 -1.10 22.15
C ARG A 110 -13.49 0.12 21.34
N CYS A 111 -12.21 0.23 21.02
CA CYS A 111 -11.66 1.21 20.07
C CYS A 111 -12.16 0.91 18.66
N SER A 112 -12.06 1.87 17.76
CA SER A 112 -12.31 1.61 16.35
C SER A 112 -11.23 0.72 15.76
N LEU A 113 -11.59 -0.07 14.75
CA LEU A 113 -10.72 -1.10 14.16
C LEU A 113 -10.57 -0.87 12.66
N VAL A 114 -9.38 -1.15 12.14
CA VAL A 114 -9.14 -1.20 10.69
C VAL A 114 -8.38 -2.48 10.38
N PHE A 115 -8.95 -3.34 9.54
CA PHE A 115 -8.35 -4.64 9.19
C PHE A 115 -8.08 -4.74 7.70
N ALA A 116 -6.84 -5.02 7.32
CA ALA A 116 -6.54 -5.52 5.99
C ALA A 116 -6.49 -7.06 6.03
N THR A 117 -7.22 -7.72 5.13
CA THR A 117 -7.44 -9.17 5.19
C THR A 117 -7.75 -9.77 3.82
N HIS A 118 -7.56 -11.08 3.68
CA HIS A 118 -8.06 -11.86 2.53
C HIS A 118 -9.46 -12.43 2.76
N ASN A 119 -9.89 -12.52 4.02
CA ASN A 119 -11.16 -13.12 4.42
C ASN A 119 -12.10 -12.09 5.03
N ASP A 120 -13.40 -12.21 4.78
CA ASP A 120 -14.42 -11.38 5.42
C ASP A 120 -14.54 -11.69 6.93
N LEU A 121 -14.27 -10.67 7.76
CA LEU A 121 -14.34 -10.75 9.22
C LEU A 121 -15.65 -10.18 9.79
N SER A 122 -16.57 -9.71 8.94
CA SER A 122 -17.83 -9.03 9.31
C SER A 122 -18.61 -9.78 10.39
N LYS A 123 -18.81 -11.09 10.22
CA LYS A 123 -19.60 -11.89 11.17
C LYS A 123 -19.01 -11.84 12.59
N SER A 124 -17.69 -11.93 12.71
CA SER A 124 -17.01 -11.87 14.00
C SER A 124 -17.04 -10.47 14.60
N LEU A 125 -16.86 -9.45 13.78
CA LEU A 125 -16.88 -8.04 14.20
C LEU A 125 -18.28 -7.64 14.72
N ARG A 126 -19.32 -7.93 13.94
CA ARG A 126 -20.72 -7.64 14.31
C ARG A 126 -21.12 -8.34 15.60
N LYS A 127 -20.69 -9.60 15.80
CA LYS A 127 -20.92 -10.34 17.05
C LYS A 127 -20.33 -9.65 18.29
N HIS A 128 -19.30 -8.82 18.14
CA HIS A 128 -18.68 -8.05 19.23
C HIS A 128 -19.19 -6.60 19.31
N GLY A 129 -20.26 -6.28 18.58
CA GLY A 129 -20.93 -4.98 18.62
C GLY A 129 -20.28 -3.90 17.77
N TYR A 130 -19.49 -4.27 16.76
CA TYR A 130 -18.95 -3.31 15.79
C TYR A 130 -19.93 -3.04 14.65
N ARG A 131 -20.00 -1.78 14.23
CA ARG A 131 -20.55 -1.39 12.93
C ARG A 131 -19.45 -1.59 11.88
N VAL A 132 -19.73 -2.37 10.84
CA VAL A 132 -18.69 -2.84 9.90
C VAL A 132 -18.89 -2.20 8.53
N HIS A 133 -17.87 -1.47 8.07
CA HIS A 133 -17.70 -1.02 6.71
C HIS A 133 -16.67 -1.91 5.98
N THR A 134 -16.95 -2.27 4.74
CA THR A 134 -16.12 -3.21 3.97
C THR A 134 -15.83 -2.65 2.60
N GLU A 135 -14.55 -2.60 2.26
CA GLU A 135 -14.07 -2.25 0.93
C GLU A 135 -13.38 -3.44 0.28
N HIS A 136 -13.82 -3.78 -0.92
CA HIS A 136 -13.18 -4.77 -1.76
C HIS A 136 -12.08 -4.09 -2.59
N ILE A 137 -10.83 -4.50 -2.37
CA ILE A 137 -9.66 -3.86 -2.93
C ILE A 137 -9.18 -4.58 -4.18
N GLY A 138 -8.96 -3.78 -5.23
CA GLY A 138 -8.33 -4.15 -6.49
C GLY A 138 -9.27 -4.34 -7.68
N GLU A 139 -10.59 -4.29 -7.49
CA GLU A 139 -11.53 -4.29 -8.63
C GLU A 139 -11.44 -3.00 -9.46
N SER A 140 -11.01 -1.91 -8.83
CA SER A 140 -10.87 -0.58 -9.45
C SER A 140 -9.42 -0.20 -9.81
N ASN A 141 -8.48 -1.15 -9.82
CA ASN A 141 -7.09 -0.88 -10.23
C ASN A 141 -6.96 -0.81 -11.77
N GLY A 142 -7.65 0.16 -12.38
CA GLY A 142 -7.64 0.39 -13.82
C GLY A 142 -6.38 1.12 -14.31
N PRO A 143 -6.25 1.27 -15.65
CA PRO A 143 -5.11 1.94 -16.28
C PRO A 143 -4.85 3.36 -15.77
N GLU A 144 -5.90 4.13 -15.47
CA GLU A 144 -5.79 5.50 -14.99
C GLU A 144 -5.11 5.56 -13.62
N LEU A 145 -5.52 4.68 -12.70
CA LEU A 145 -4.91 4.57 -11.37
C LEU A 145 -3.46 4.13 -11.47
N VAL A 146 -3.17 3.14 -12.31
CA VAL A 146 -1.82 2.64 -12.54
C VAL A 146 -0.94 3.75 -13.13
N CYS A 147 -1.42 4.46 -14.15
CA CYS A 147 -0.71 5.58 -14.76
C CYS A 147 -0.39 6.67 -13.74
N GLU A 148 -1.38 7.11 -12.95
CA GLU A 148 -1.17 8.12 -11.91
C GLU A 148 -0.17 7.64 -10.87
N LEU A 149 -0.35 6.43 -10.33
CA LEU A 149 0.51 5.87 -9.29
C LEU A 149 1.97 5.77 -9.76
N LEU A 150 2.21 5.23 -10.96
CA LEU A 150 3.56 5.06 -11.47
C LEU A 150 4.23 6.40 -11.75
N ASN A 151 3.51 7.36 -12.34
CA ASN A 151 4.05 8.70 -12.60
C ASN A 151 4.34 9.47 -11.31
N ARG A 152 3.50 9.32 -10.27
CA ARG A 152 3.76 9.91 -8.95
C ARG A 152 5.05 9.38 -8.32
N ARG A 153 5.35 8.09 -8.51
CA ARG A 153 6.60 7.48 -8.05
C ARG A 153 7.82 7.95 -8.85
N ILE A 154 7.67 8.14 -10.16
CA ILE A 154 8.72 8.71 -11.02
C ILE A 154 9.01 10.16 -10.62
N GLU A 155 7.98 10.97 -10.44
CA GLU A 155 8.09 12.36 -9.99
C GLU A 155 8.77 12.46 -8.62
N ALA A 156 8.36 11.63 -7.66
CA ALA A 156 9.00 11.56 -6.33
C ALA A 156 10.47 11.14 -6.38
N SER A 157 10.94 10.60 -7.50
CA SER A 157 12.33 10.18 -7.71
C SER A 157 13.13 11.18 -8.54
N ARG A 158 12.55 12.34 -8.90
CA ARG A 158 13.21 13.42 -9.65
C ARG A 158 14.47 13.89 -8.93
N LEU A 159 15.55 14.07 -9.68
CA LEU A 159 16.83 14.60 -9.16
C LEU A 159 16.84 16.13 -9.13
N GLN A 160 16.42 16.75 -10.23
CA GLN A 160 16.35 18.21 -10.38
C GLN A 160 15.25 18.60 -11.38
N SER A 161 15.01 19.91 -11.52
CA SER A 161 14.12 20.46 -12.55
C SER A 161 14.56 19.98 -13.94
N GLY A 162 13.60 19.64 -14.81
CA GLY A 162 13.89 19.15 -16.16
C GLY A 162 12.93 18.05 -16.62
N VAL A 163 13.28 17.35 -17.69
CA VAL A 163 12.49 16.21 -18.19
C VAL A 163 12.79 14.97 -17.33
N ILE A 164 11.76 14.16 -17.08
CA ILE A 164 11.87 12.82 -16.49
C ILE A 164 11.04 11.85 -17.35
N PRO A 165 11.25 10.52 -17.24
CA PRO A 165 10.38 9.54 -17.88
C PRO A 165 8.93 9.72 -17.43
N VAL A 166 7.98 9.42 -18.31
CA VAL A 166 6.54 9.45 -18.04
C VAL A 166 5.94 8.16 -18.59
N ILE A 167 5.08 7.52 -17.81
CA ILE A 167 4.26 6.38 -18.25
C ILE A 167 3.01 6.96 -18.91
N SER A 168 2.77 6.61 -20.17
CA SER A 168 1.56 7.04 -20.85
C SER A 168 0.35 6.21 -20.40
N ILE A 169 -0.87 6.65 -20.77
CA ILE A 169 -2.06 5.84 -20.49
C ILE A 169 -2.02 4.53 -21.28
N GLU A 170 -1.50 4.54 -22.50
CA GLU A 170 -1.34 3.35 -23.34
C GLU A 170 -0.35 2.35 -22.72
N ASP A 171 0.76 2.82 -22.15
CA ASP A 171 1.69 1.97 -21.39
C ASP A 171 0.99 1.33 -20.19
N ALA A 172 0.17 2.10 -19.46
CA ALA A 172 -0.59 1.60 -18.32
C ALA A 172 -1.66 0.58 -18.72
N GLU A 173 -2.34 0.78 -19.86
CA GLU A 173 -3.28 -0.20 -20.43
C GLU A 173 -2.59 -1.54 -20.72
N LEU A 174 -1.39 -1.52 -21.30
CA LEU A 174 -0.60 -2.72 -21.56
C LEU A 174 -0.21 -3.44 -20.26
N LEU A 175 0.23 -2.68 -19.25
CA LEU A 175 0.57 -3.24 -17.94
C LEU A 175 -0.64 -3.87 -17.25
N VAL A 176 -1.80 -3.21 -17.27
CA VAL A 176 -3.05 -3.75 -16.72
C VAL A 176 -3.54 -4.96 -17.52
N ALA A 177 -3.36 -4.98 -18.84
CA ALA A 177 -3.69 -6.15 -19.65
C ALA A 177 -2.82 -7.38 -19.30
N GLU A 178 -1.54 -7.17 -18.97
CA GLU A 178 -0.61 -8.24 -18.60
C GLU A 178 -0.79 -8.73 -17.15
N PHE A 179 -0.90 -7.80 -16.19
CA PHE A 179 -0.88 -8.11 -14.75
C PHE A 179 -2.25 -8.04 -14.08
N GLY A 180 -3.28 -7.59 -14.79
CA GLY A 180 -4.59 -7.31 -14.20
C GLY A 180 -4.49 -6.22 -13.14
N ASN A 181 -4.96 -6.55 -11.93
CA ASN A 181 -4.98 -5.63 -10.78
C ASN A 181 -3.82 -5.81 -9.79
N ASP A 182 -2.81 -6.62 -10.12
CA ASP A 182 -1.62 -6.82 -9.30
C ASP A 182 -0.61 -5.68 -9.48
N ILE A 183 -0.85 -4.58 -8.74
CA ILE A 183 0.04 -3.40 -8.73
C ILE A 183 1.47 -3.80 -8.33
N ARG A 184 1.62 -4.74 -7.38
CA ARG A 184 2.95 -5.17 -6.94
C ARG A 184 3.69 -5.93 -8.06
N GLY A 185 2.98 -6.74 -8.83
CA GLY A 185 3.50 -7.38 -10.03
C GLY A 185 4.02 -6.37 -11.06
N ILE A 186 3.21 -5.34 -11.35
CA ILE A 186 3.57 -4.23 -12.26
C ILE A 186 4.82 -3.50 -11.77
N GLU A 187 4.84 -3.08 -10.50
CA GLU A 187 5.99 -2.38 -9.90
C GLU A 187 7.27 -3.21 -9.98
N ASN A 188 7.20 -4.51 -9.66
CA ASN A 188 8.35 -5.39 -9.74
C ASN A 188 8.85 -5.57 -11.18
N ARG A 189 7.94 -5.70 -12.16
CA ARG A 189 8.30 -5.79 -13.57
C ARG A 189 9.07 -4.54 -14.03
N LEU A 190 8.57 -3.36 -13.69
CA LEU A 190 9.17 -2.08 -14.05
C LEU A 190 10.50 -1.85 -13.33
N TYR A 191 10.60 -2.23 -12.05
CA TYR A 191 11.86 -2.20 -11.31
C TYR A 191 12.97 -2.97 -12.05
N LEU A 192 12.67 -4.21 -12.46
CA LEU A 192 13.61 -5.06 -13.19
C LEU A 192 13.97 -4.49 -14.57
N GLN A 193 13.03 -3.87 -15.29
CA GLN A 193 13.32 -3.21 -16.57
C GLN A 193 14.24 -2.00 -16.39
N PHE A 194 13.95 -1.14 -15.42
CA PHE A 194 14.79 0.02 -15.12
C PHE A 194 16.19 -0.40 -14.70
N GLN A 195 16.30 -1.46 -13.89
CA GLN A 195 17.58 -2.00 -13.47
C GLN A 195 18.42 -2.50 -14.65
N LYS A 196 17.82 -3.27 -15.58
CA LYS A 196 18.51 -3.76 -16.79
C LYS A 196 19.02 -2.64 -17.68
N ASN A 197 18.29 -1.53 -17.79
CA ASN A 197 18.73 -0.40 -18.60
C ASN A 197 20.07 0.15 -18.09
N LEU A 198 20.34 0.12 -16.77
CA LEU A 198 21.63 0.53 -16.24
C LEU A 198 22.76 -0.41 -16.68
N GLU A 199 22.52 -1.71 -16.67
CA GLU A 199 23.50 -2.74 -17.03
C GLU A 199 23.89 -2.64 -18.52
N VAL A 200 22.91 -2.47 -19.41
CA VAL A 200 23.16 -2.30 -20.86
C VAL A 200 23.89 -0.98 -21.17
N GLY A 201 23.69 0.05 -20.35
CA GLY A 201 24.43 1.31 -20.47
C GLY A 201 25.92 1.21 -20.09
N PHE A 202 26.31 0.18 -19.33
CA PHE A 202 27.70 -0.07 -18.95
C PHE A 202 28.47 -0.84 -20.03
N ASP A 203 27.81 -1.72 -20.79
CA ASP A 203 28.44 -2.52 -21.83
C ASP A 203 28.62 -1.78 -23.17
N GLY A 204 28.04 -0.58 -23.32
CA GLY A 204 28.13 0.26 -24.53
C GLY A 204 29.24 1.33 -24.52
N GLU A 205 29.98 1.45 -23.43
CA GLU A 205 31.10 2.41 -23.26
C GLU A 205 32.45 1.71 -22.95
N MET A 206 32.69 0.51 -23.51
CA MET A 206 34.03 -0.12 -23.56
C MET A 206 34.53 -0.29 -24.99
#